data_AF-A0A5P6VQN2-F1
#
_entry.id   AF-A0A5P6VQN2-F1
#
_cell.length_a   1.000
_cell.length_b   1.000
_cell.length_c   1.000
_cell.angle_alpha   90.00
_cell.angle_beta   90.00
_cell.angle_gamma   90.00
#
_symmetry.space_group_name_H-M   'P 1'
#
loop_
_entity.id
_entity.type
_entity.pdbx_description
1 polymer ?
#
loop_
_entity_poly.entity_id
_entity_poly.type
_entity_poly.pdbx_seq_one_letter_code
_entity_poly.pdbx_strand_id
1 'polypeptide(L)'
;MSNERNAGRKPKISDEQFDAIISRHELGESIASLAAEYGVSRQALHKRIKESNQQPLKIDWCVNDENVSSITVDLQHRAVVLANYAVQISKLPFGFNMNPTWQDMIKMLEEKYLIQVGVDEPGVYLFTDGEKTFNPSVIPELQIKSNDELPEFAFTKKDILLTRTDTDGFQMKALTYGRSLFVKSQAIMASIAMRDWAVEIIASDIANQLGIPCVQQKHCIFAYGGRKFDAVYSSNFELDGYTFLSFESLLEEKHISTKDDFFLKMNSIEKLKWCAKQLSEMGNIPYEESEKYMLNLSVLDCLVGNVDRHTRNFGLFFNSINGEYQIPLIFDNGMGLFEHDYYRDNYHTFEEAMNNVYVSPYGEDPFDFLEILNREYKVKEIYKGVNEIKYIDILNTPFAKEYERRMSELWQKLD
;
A
#
# COMPACT_ATOMS: atom_id res chain seq x y z
N MET A 1 -20.37 -14.38 78.93
CA MET A 1 -19.68 -13.20 78.37
C MET A 1 -19.73 -13.31 76.86
N SER A 2 -20.61 -12.52 76.24
CA SER A 2 -20.74 -12.39 74.79
C SER A 2 -19.52 -11.65 74.24
N ASN A 3 -18.93 -12.17 73.17
CA ASN A 3 -17.84 -11.51 72.48
C ASN A 3 -18.45 -10.34 71.67
N GLU A 4 -18.40 -9.11 72.19
CA GLU A 4 -19.00 -7.90 71.59
C GLU A 4 -18.31 -7.38 70.33
N ARG A 5 -17.49 -8.21 69.68
CA ARG A 5 -16.88 -7.90 68.38
C ARG A 5 -17.14 -9.07 67.45
N ASN A 6 -18.11 -8.90 66.56
CA ASN A 6 -18.38 -9.76 65.40
C ASN A 6 -17.15 -9.82 64.46
N ALA A 7 -16.06 -10.43 64.91
CA ALA A 7 -14.83 -10.65 64.15
C ALA A 7 -14.91 -11.99 63.42
N GLY A 8 -15.91 -12.14 62.56
CA GLY A 8 -15.90 -13.18 61.52
C GLY A 8 -14.96 -12.75 60.39
N ARG A 9 -14.20 -13.68 59.81
CA ARG A 9 -13.39 -13.45 58.61
C ARG A 9 -14.33 -13.00 57.48
N LYS A 10 -14.24 -11.72 57.09
CA LYS A 10 -15.09 -11.17 56.02
C LYS A 10 -14.91 -11.99 54.73
N PRO A 11 -15.99 -12.20 53.96
CA PRO A 11 -15.96 -13.00 52.75
C PRO A 11 -14.95 -12.44 51.73
N LYS A 12 -14.22 -13.34 51.05
CA LYS A 12 -13.30 -12.98 49.97
C LYS A 12 -14.13 -12.83 48.70
N ILE A 13 -14.19 -11.62 48.14
CA ILE A 13 -14.83 -11.34 46.86
C ILE A 13 -14.17 -12.21 45.77
N SER A 14 -14.98 -12.97 45.02
CA SER A 14 -14.54 -13.70 43.81
C SER A 14 -14.28 -12.74 42.65
N ASP A 15 -13.56 -13.17 41.63
CA ASP A 15 -13.22 -12.29 40.50
C ASP A 15 -14.48 -11.86 39.72
N GLU A 16 -15.46 -12.76 39.53
CA GLU A 16 -16.78 -12.44 38.94
C GLU A 16 -17.55 -11.36 39.75
N GLN A 17 -17.50 -11.43 41.08
CA GLN A 17 -18.12 -10.42 41.94
C GLN A 17 -17.36 -9.08 41.85
N PHE A 18 -16.05 -9.13 41.63
CA PHE A 18 -15.22 -7.94 41.50
C PHE A 18 -15.48 -7.20 40.19
N ASP A 19 -15.65 -7.91 39.07
CA ASP A 19 -15.98 -7.32 37.76
C ASP A 19 -17.34 -6.59 37.77
N ALA A 20 -18.33 -7.17 38.47
CA ALA A 20 -19.63 -6.52 38.68
C ALA A 20 -19.53 -5.24 39.53
N ILE A 21 -18.64 -5.22 40.53
CA ILE A 21 -18.39 -4.04 41.37
C ILE A 21 -17.69 -2.93 40.56
N ILE A 22 -16.72 -3.26 39.71
CA ILE A 22 -16.05 -2.28 38.83
C ILE A 22 -17.05 -1.63 37.89
N SER A 23 -17.87 -2.43 37.21
CA SER A 23 -18.88 -1.95 36.26
C SER A 23 -19.86 -0.97 36.92
N ARG A 24 -20.31 -1.25 38.15
CA ARG A 24 -21.23 -0.38 38.90
C ARG A 24 -20.56 0.88 39.44
N HIS A 25 -19.30 0.79 39.84
CA HIS A 25 -18.50 1.94 40.26
C HIS A 25 -18.27 2.91 39.09
N GLU A 26 -17.99 2.41 37.88
CA GLU A 26 -17.85 3.23 36.66
C GLU A 26 -19.17 3.91 36.24
N LEU A 27 -20.31 3.32 36.60
CA LEU A 27 -21.63 3.93 36.45
C LEU A 27 -21.97 4.97 37.54
N GLY A 28 -21.03 5.24 38.47
CA GLY A 28 -21.13 6.32 39.46
C GLY A 28 -21.59 5.88 40.85
N GLU A 29 -21.75 4.58 41.11
CA GLU A 29 -22.06 4.11 42.46
C GLU A 29 -20.86 4.27 43.41
N SER A 30 -21.13 4.77 44.62
CA SER A 30 -20.06 5.00 45.60
C SER A 30 -19.45 3.69 46.11
N ILE A 31 -18.11 3.67 46.25
CA ILE A 31 -17.35 2.57 46.90
C ILE A 31 -17.91 2.23 48.27
N ALA A 32 -18.48 3.23 48.97
CA ALA A 32 -19.12 3.04 50.26
C ALA A 32 -20.36 2.14 50.21
N SER A 33 -21.19 2.29 49.18
CA SER A 33 -22.38 1.48 48.93
C SER A 33 -22.00 0.06 48.52
N LEU A 34 -21.10 -0.05 47.54
CA LEU A 34 -20.62 -1.32 47.00
C LEU A 34 -19.90 -2.16 48.08
N ALA A 35 -19.09 -1.55 48.93
CA ALA A 35 -18.43 -2.27 50.02
C ALA A 35 -19.43 -2.82 51.06
N ALA A 36 -20.53 -2.11 51.32
CA ALA A 36 -21.55 -2.53 52.27
C ALA A 36 -22.38 -3.70 51.73
N GLU A 37 -22.76 -3.63 50.44
CA GLU A 37 -23.53 -4.68 49.75
C GLU A 37 -22.77 -6.01 49.71
N TYR A 38 -21.48 -5.98 49.37
CA TYR A 38 -20.65 -7.19 49.26
C TYR A 38 -19.96 -7.58 50.57
N GLY A 39 -20.29 -6.92 51.70
CA GLY A 39 -19.82 -7.29 53.03
C GLY A 39 -18.30 -7.11 53.27
N VAL A 40 -17.62 -6.28 52.48
CA VAL A 40 -16.17 -6.02 52.59
C VAL A 40 -15.86 -4.66 53.21
N SER A 41 -14.60 -4.41 53.59
CA SER A 41 -14.20 -3.07 54.03
C SER A 41 -13.97 -2.15 52.82
N ARG A 42 -14.35 -0.87 52.94
CA ARG A 42 -14.07 0.15 51.92
C ARG A 42 -12.59 0.19 51.55
N GLN A 43 -11.70 0.05 52.55
CA GLN A 43 -10.25 0.03 52.35
C GLN A 43 -9.78 -1.19 51.54
N ALA A 44 -10.34 -2.38 51.78
CA ALA A 44 -10.00 -3.58 51.01
C ALA A 44 -10.49 -3.48 49.57
N LEU A 45 -11.70 -2.95 49.37
CA LEU A 45 -12.25 -2.75 48.03
C LEU A 45 -11.47 -1.68 47.26
N HIS A 46 -11.20 -0.53 47.88
CA HIS A 46 -10.38 0.53 47.28
C HIS A 46 -8.95 0.07 46.97
N LYS A 47 -8.33 -0.75 47.84
CA LYS A 47 -7.03 -1.34 47.58
C LYS A 47 -7.07 -2.28 46.38
N ARG A 48 -8.09 -3.15 46.28
CA ARG A 48 -8.22 -4.09 45.17
C ARG A 48 -8.55 -3.41 43.84
N ILE A 49 -9.35 -2.35 43.84
CA ILE A 49 -9.60 -1.47 42.67
C ILE A 49 -8.31 -0.78 42.23
N LYS A 50 -7.52 -0.29 43.20
CA LYS A 50 -6.21 0.32 42.90
C LYS A 50 -5.22 -0.71 42.33
N GLU A 51 -5.21 -1.93 42.84
CA GLU A 51 -4.36 -3.04 42.37
C GLU A 51 -4.81 -3.59 41.01
N SER A 52 -6.12 -3.56 40.67
CA SER A 52 -6.58 -3.94 39.33
C SER A 52 -6.21 -2.90 38.28
N ASN A 53 -6.26 -1.61 38.62
CA ASN A 53 -5.80 -0.52 37.76
C ASN A 53 -4.26 -0.51 37.54
N GLN A 54 -3.52 -1.37 38.24
CA GLN A 54 -2.07 -1.54 38.09
C GLN A 54 -1.69 -2.71 37.17
N GLN A 55 -2.64 -3.48 36.65
CA GLN A 55 -2.31 -4.57 35.75
C GLN A 55 -2.11 -4.05 34.32
N PRO A 56 -0.99 -4.42 33.65
CA PRO A 56 -0.81 -4.12 32.25
C PRO A 56 -1.97 -4.68 31.43
N LEU A 57 -2.50 -3.86 30.52
CA LEU A 57 -3.54 -4.29 29.59
C LEU A 57 -2.91 -5.24 28.56
N LYS A 58 -3.54 -6.39 28.33
CA LYS A 58 -3.14 -7.29 27.24
C LYS A 58 -4.11 -7.14 26.08
N ILE A 59 -3.58 -6.84 24.91
CA ILE A 59 -4.31 -6.71 23.65
C ILE A 59 -3.84 -7.85 22.75
N ASP A 60 -4.75 -8.74 22.37
CA ASP A 60 -4.48 -9.74 21.36
C ASP A 60 -4.80 -9.15 19.98
N TRP A 61 -3.81 -9.17 19.10
CA TRP A 61 -3.88 -8.64 17.76
C TRP A 61 -4.21 -9.76 16.80
N CYS A 62 -5.42 -9.71 16.24
CA CYS A 62 -5.93 -10.75 15.35
C CYS A 62 -6.03 -10.25 13.90
N VAL A 63 -5.63 -11.10 12.95
CA VAL A 63 -5.81 -10.90 11.51
C VAL A 63 -6.49 -12.14 10.96
N ASN A 64 -7.63 -11.97 10.28
CA ASN A 64 -8.46 -13.09 9.77
C ASN A 64 -8.78 -14.14 10.85
N ASP A 65 -9.21 -13.68 12.02
CA ASP A 65 -9.52 -14.50 13.20
C ASP A 65 -8.34 -15.29 13.80
N GLU A 66 -7.11 -15.12 13.30
CA GLU A 66 -5.89 -15.69 13.87
C GLU A 66 -5.19 -14.67 14.76
N ASN A 67 -4.84 -15.07 16.00
CA ASN A 67 -4.01 -14.24 16.88
C ASN A 67 -2.56 -14.25 16.39
N VAL A 68 -2.11 -13.15 15.81
CA VAL A 68 -0.78 -13.02 15.22
C VAL A 68 0.21 -12.31 16.14
N SER A 69 -0.25 -11.56 17.15
CA SER A 69 0.62 -10.90 18.13
C SER A 69 -0.13 -10.59 19.42
N SER A 70 0.59 -10.48 20.52
CA SER A 70 0.06 -9.96 21.79
C SER A 70 0.84 -8.74 22.24
N ILE A 71 0.13 -7.68 22.58
CA ILE A 71 0.67 -6.40 23.03
C ILE A 71 0.32 -6.24 24.50
N THR A 72 1.33 -6.16 25.36
CA THR A 72 1.16 -5.81 26.78
C THR A 72 1.45 -4.33 26.96
N VAL A 73 0.48 -3.57 27.44
CA VAL A 73 0.50 -2.12 27.57
C VAL A 73 0.48 -1.74 29.04
N ASP A 74 1.54 -1.10 29.50
CA ASP A 74 1.60 -0.48 30.82
C ASP A 74 1.33 1.02 30.67
N LEU A 75 0.07 1.40 30.92
CA LEU A 75 -0.39 2.80 30.84
C LEU A 75 0.30 3.72 31.86
N GLN A 76 0.70 3.18 33.02
CA GLN A 76 1.32 3.98 34.09
C GLN A 76 2.76 4.33 33.73
N HIS A 77 3.54 3.33 33.30
CA HIS A 77 4.95 3.52 32.97
C HIS A 77 5.17 3.95 31.52
N ARG A 78 4.09 4.05 30.74
CA ARG A 78 4.15 4.34 29.31
C ARG A 78 5.12 3.38 28.63
N ALA A 79 4.87 2.09 28.81
CA ALA A 79 5.71 1.03 28.28
C ALA A 79 4.86 0.01 27.51
N VAL A 80 5.47 -0.59 26.50
CA VAL A 80 4.86 -1.60 25.65
C VAL A 80 5.81 -2.78 25.51
N VAL A 81 5.25 -3.98 25.62
CA VAL A 81 5.95 -5.23 25.35
C VAL A 81 5.18 -5.98 24.29
N LEU A 82 5.88 -6.41 23.24
CA LEU A 82 5.30 -7.09 22.09
C LEU A 82 5.75 -8.56 22.06
N ALA A 83 4.81 -9.46 21.80
CA ALA A 83 5.07 -10.85 21.49
C ALA A 83 4.44 -11.20 20.15
N ASN A 84 5.25 -11.42 19.12
CA ASN A 84 4.78 -11.77 17.78
C ASN A 84 4.75 -13.30 17.62
N TYR A 85 3.63 -13.81 17.08
CA TYR A 85 3.43 -15.24 16.83
C TYR A 85 3.42 -15.56 15.33
N ALA A 86 3.04 -14.61 14.48
CA ALA A 86 3.12 -14.76 13.03
C ALA A 86 4.53 -14.46 12.50
N VAL A 87 4.91 -15.19 11.45
CA VAL A 87 6.16 -14.96 10.70
C VAL A 87 5.98 -13.85 9.66
N GLN A 88 4.74 -13.62 9.22
CA GLN A 88 4.38 -12.61 8.23
C GLN A 88 4.34 -11.22 8.90
N ILE A 89 5.32 -10.39 8.56
CA ILE A 89 5.56 -9.05 9.07
C ILE A 89 4.43 -8.08 8.74
N SER A 90 3.78 -8.20 7.58
CA SER A 90 2.65 -7.35 7.17
C SER A 90 1.44 -7.49 8.10
N LYS A 91 1.32 -8.64 8.78
CA LYS A 91 0.23 -8.92 9.72
C LYS A 91 0.53 -8.40 11.14
N LEU A 92 1.78 -8.06 11.44
CA LEU A 92 2.20 -7.64 12.77
C LEU A 92 1.77 -6.20 13.05
N PRO A 93 1.34 -5.88 14.29
CA PRO A 93 0.84 -4.55 14.66
C PRO A 93 1.88 -3.43 14.47
N PHE A 94 3.17 -3.75 14.59
CA PHE A 94 4.27 -2.81 14.46
C PHE A 94 5.24 -3.15 13.30
N GLY A 95 4.83 -4.03 12.37
CA GLY A 95 5.68 -4.48 11.28
C GLY A 95 7.03 -5.02 11.77
N PHE A 96 8.13 -4.44 11.26
CA PHE A 96 9.50 -4.83 11.61
C PHE A 96 9.97 -4.38 13.00
N ASN A 97 9.24 -3.49 13.67
CA ASN A 97 9.64 -2.99 14.98
C ASN A 97 9.31 -4.03 16.06
N MET A 98 10.28 -4.91 16.34
CA MET A 98 10.15 -5.97 17.34
C MET A 98 10.19 -5.46 18.79
N ASN A 99 10.58 -4.19 19.01
CA ASN A 99 10.66 -3.57 20.33
C ASN A 99 10.01 -2.17 20.29
N PRO A 100 8.68 -2.10 20.10
CA PRO A 100 7.98 -0.83 19.96
C PRO A 100 8.07 0.01 21.22
N THR A 101 8.27 1.31 21.04
CA THR A 101 8.24 2.30 22.12
C THR A 101 6.80 2.71 22.42
N TRP A 102 6.62 3.46 23.51
CA TRP A 102 5.33 4.09 23.79
C TRP A 102 4.84 4.99 22.65
N GLN A 103 5.75 5.74 22.03
CA GLN A 103 5.40 6.63 20.92
C GLN A 103 4.92 5.84 19.70
N ASP A 104 5.53 4.69 19.41
CA ASP A 104 5.09 3.82 18.32
C ASP A 104 3.66 3.30 18.56
N MET A 105 3.31 2.98 19.80
CA MET A 105 1.95 2.56 20.18
C MET A 105 0.92 3.68 20.03
N ILE A 106 1.25 4.90 20.46
CA ILE A 106 0.36 6.06 20.27
C ILE A 106 0.14 6.31 18.78
N LYS A 107 1.20 6.30 17.97
CA LYS A 107 1.12 6.49 16.52
C LYS A 107 0.22 5.43 15.87
N MET A 108 0.41 4.16 16.22
CA MET A 108 -0.42 3.06 15.69
C MET A 108 -1.90 3.22 16.07
N LEU A 109 -2.20 3.58 17.32
CA LEU A 109 -3.58 3.81 17.76
C LEU A 109 -4.22 5.03 17.08
N GLU A 110 -3.46 6.11 16.91
CA GLU A 110 -3.89 7.30 16.18
C GLU A 110 -4.21 6.95 14.71
N GLU A 111 -3.30 6.28 14.01
CA GLU A 111 -3.53 5.82 12.63
C GLU A 111 -4.80 4.95 12.53
N LYS A 112 -5.00 3.99 13.45
CA LYS A 112 -6.16 3.10 13.44
C LYS A 112 -7.46 3.82 13.75
N TYR A 113 -7.44 4.72 14.72
CA TYR A 113 -8.60 5.55 15.06
C TYR A 113 -9.01 6.42 13.86
N LEU A 114 -8.04 7.09 13.22
CA LEU A 114 -8.27 7.95 12.07
C LEU A 114 -8.89 7.17 10.90
N ILE A 115 -8.32 6.02 10.54
CA ILE A 115 -8.88 5.12 9.51
C ILE A 115 -10.32 4.72 9.86
N GLN A 116 -10.59 4.35 11.12
CA GLN A 116 -11.91 3.92 11.55
C GLN A 116 -12.96 5.04 11.45
N VAL A 117 -12.57 6.29 11.68
CA VAL A 117 -13.44 7.46 11.55
C VAL A 117 -13.45 8.04 10.12
N GLY A 118 -12.85 7.35 9.15
CA GLY A 118 -12.83 7.74 7.74
C GLY A 118 -11.87 8.89 7.42
N VAL A 119 -10.85 9.10 8.26
CA VAL A 119 -9.80 10.10 8.07
C VAL A 119 -8.54 9.38 7.61
N ASP A 120 -8.18 9.59 6.36
CA ASP A 120 -7.08 8.89 5.70
C ASP A 120 -5.70 9.54 5.96
N GLU A 121 -5.64 10.64 6.73
CA GLU A 121 -4.41 11.42 6.98
C GLU A 121 -4.21 11.84 8.47
N PRO A 122 -3.01 11.65 9.05
CA PRO A 122 -2.67 12.11 10.40
C PRO A 122 -2.31 13.61 10.39
N GLY A 123 -3.27 14.47 10.71
CA GLY A 123 -3.03 15.92 10.76
C GLY A 123 -3.99 16.79 11.60
N VAL A 124 -5.09 16.28 12.14
CA VAL A 124 -6.06 17.11 12.88
C VAL A 124 -6.12 16.69 14.35
N TYR A 125 -5.48 17.48 15.21
CA TYR A 125 -5.57 17.34 16.67
C TYR A 125 -6.94 17.79 17.19
N LEU A 126 -7.47 17.08 18.19
CA LEU A 126 -8.39 17.63 19.18
C LEU A 126 -7.94 17.23 20.61
N PHE A 127 -7.60 18.23 21.42
CA PHE A 127 -7.75 18.16 22.89
C PHE A 127 -9.26 18.16 23.20
N THR A 128 -9.84 17.47 24.20
CA THR A 128 -9.38 17.37 25.58
C THR A 128 -10.44 17.59 26.66
N ASP A 129 -11.77 17.37 26.50
CA ASP A 129 -12.67 17.69 27.64
C ASP A 129 -13.92 16.83 27.68
N GLY A 130 -14.02 15.98 28.71
CA GLY A 130 -15.15 15.11 28.93
C GLY A 130 -16.38 15.83 29.44
N GLU A 131 -17.45 15.85 28.65
CA GLU A 131 -18.81 15.62 29.13
C GLU A 131 -19.59 14.78 28.10
N LYS A 132 -20.25 13.73 28.60
CA LYS A 132 -21.11 12.86 27.81
C LYS A 132 -22.35 13.63 27.39
N THR A 133 -22.49 13.99 26.11
CA THR A 133 -23.72 13.88 25.29
C THR A 133 -23.50 14.60 23.94
N PHE A 134 -23.23 13.85 22.88
CA PHE A 134 -23.23 14.41 21.53
C PHE A 134 -24.65 14.32 20.95
N ASN A 135 -25.29 15.47 20.75
CA ASN A 135 -26.55 15.59 20.00
C ASN A 135 -26.25 16.20 18.62
N PRO A 136 -26.28 15.41 17.52
CA PRO A 136 -25.83 15.84 16.18
C PRO A 136 -26.65 16.97 15.53
N SER A 137 -27.72 17.43 16.18
CA SER A 137 -28.74 18.29 15.55
C SER A 137 -28.58 19.79 15.82
N VAL A 138 -27.47 20.24 16.42
CA VAL A 138 -27.27 21.66 16.81
C VAL A 138 -25.94 22.26 16.38
N ILE A 139 -25.16 21.64 15.48
CA ILE A 139 -23.91 22.26 15.00
C ILE A 139 -24.26 23.25 13.88
N PRO A 140 -24.02 24.57 14.06
CA PRO A 140 -24.05 25.51 12.95
C PRO A 140 -22.96 25.09 11.96
N GLU A 141 -23.30 24.96 10.68
CA GLU A 141 -22.40 24.57 9.60
C GLU A 141 -21.02 25.24 9.73
N LEU A 142 -20.08 24.50 10.32
CA LEU A 142 -18.68 24.84 10.33
C LEU A 142 -18.19 24.56 8.91
N GLN A 143 -18.15 25.61 8.10
CA GLN A 143 -17.43 25.59 6.83
C GLN A 143 -15.94 25.41 7.14
N ILE A 144 -15.50 24.15 7.17
CA ILE A 144 -14.08 23.78 7.21
C ILE A 144 -13.58 23.87 5.77
N LYS A 145 -12.65 24.78 5.51
CA LYS A 145 -11.86 24.75 4.28
C LYS A 145 -10.96 23.51 4.33
N SER A 146 -11.03 22.63 3.33
CA SER A 146 -10.03 21.57 3.16
C SER A 146 -8.66 22.22 3.04
N ASN A 147 -7.69 21.76 3.82
CA ASN A 147 -6.30 21.99 3.49
C ASN A 147 -5.91 20.84 2.56
N ASP A 148 -5.92 21.09 1.26
CA ASP A 148 -5.51 20.18 0.18
C ASP A 148 -3.98 19.96 0.17
N GLU A 149 -3.32 19.84 1.33
CA GLU A 149 -1.86 19.73 1.41
C GLU A 149 -1.38 18.29 1.19
N LEU A 150 -0.55 18.09 0.17
CA LEU A 150 0.00 16.78 -0.20
C LEU A 150 0.84 16.15 0.93
N PRO A 151 0.72 14.83 1.18
CA PRO A 151 1.55 14.13 2.16
C PRO A 151 3.05 14.29 1.86
N GLU A 152 3.86 14.56 2.89
CA GLU A 152 5.31 14.68 2.77
C GLU A 152 6.04 13.57 3.54
N PHE A 153 6.94 12.86 2.86
CA PHE A 153 7.78 11.82 3.44
C PHE A 153 9.25 12.24 3.43
N ALA A 154 9.83 12.39 4.62
CA ALA A 154 11.23 12.76 4.79
C ALA A 154 12.13 11.54 5.00
N PHE A 155 13.17 11.43 4.17
CA PHE A 155 14.09 10.30 4.15
C PHE A 155 15.54 10.74 4.43
N THR A 156 16.30 9.83 5.03
CA THR A 156 17.75 9.93 5.21
C THR A 156 18.47 8.96 4.27
N LYS A 157 19.80 9.08 4.16
CA LYS A 157 20.61 8.21 3.27
C LYS A 157 20.45 6.72 3.58
N LYS A 158 20.09 6.35 4.82
CA LYS A 158 19.90 4.96 5.23
C LYS A 158 18.56 4.38 4.77
N ASP A 159 17.60 5.24 4.46
CA ASP A 159 16.25 4.84 4.07
C ASP A 159 16.13 4.61 2.55
N ILE A 160 17.10 5.15 1.78
CA ILE A 160 17.16 5.00 0.33
C ILE A 160 17.60 3.58 -0.06
N LEU A 161 16.85 2.97 -0.97
CA LEU A 161 17.13 1.65 -1.52
C LEU A 161 18.25 1.71 -2.58
N LEU A 162 19.48 2.00 -2.16
CA LEU A 162 20.63 2.25 -3.05
C LEU A 162 21.18 1.01 -3.79
N THR A 163 20.95 -0.20 -3.28
CA THR A 163 21.53 -1.44 -3.82
C THR A 163 20.56 -2.25 -4.69
N ARG A 164 19.36 -1.72 -4.95
CA ARG A 164 18.25 -2.45 -5.58
C ARG A 164 17.79 -1.85 -6.91
N THR A 165 18.48 -0.85 -7.42
CA THR A 165 18.06 -0.12 -8.62
C THR A 165 19.21 -0.04 -9.61
N ASP A 166 19.02 -0.67 -10.77
CA ASP A 166 19.86 -0.51 -11.97
C ASP A 166 19.64 0.84 -12.67
N THR A 167 18.68 1.64 -12.19
CA THR A 167 18.61 3.05 -12.58
C THR A 167 19.82 3.73 -11.97
N ASP A 168 20.69 4.35 -12.79
CA ASP A 168 21.95 5.00 -12.39
C ASP A 168 21.77 6.22 -11.45
N GLY A 169 20.99 6.08 -10.37
CA GLY A 169 20.63 7.13 -9.43
C GLY A 169 19.58 8.13 -9.93
N PHE A 170 18.91 7.86 -11.07
CA PHE A 170 17.95 8.78 -11.67
C PHE A 170 16.66 8.96 -10.87
N GLN A 171 16.26 7.96 -10.09
CA GLN A 171 15.00 7.96 -9.35
C GLN A 171 15.18 7.32 -7.98
N MET A 172 14.88 8.07 -6.92
CA MET A 172 15.03 7.58 -5.56
C MET A 172 13.83 6.73 -5.16
N LYS A 173 14.11 5.58 -4.56
CA LYS A 173 13.10 4.69 -4.00
C LYS A 173 13.40 4.48 -2.51
N ALA A 174 12.38 4.55 -1.66
CA ALA A 174 12.51 4.41 -0.22
C ALA A 174 11.31 3.67 0.38
N LEU A 175 11.52 3.11 1.57
CA LEU A 175 10.45 2.56 2.40
C LEU A 175 10.23 3.48 3.59
N THR A 176 8.98 3.71 3.96
CA THR A 176 8.65 4.46 5.18
C THR A 176 9.09 3.71 6.44
N TYR A 177 9.07 4.39 7.58
CA TYR A 177 9.28 3.75 8.88
C TYR A 177 8.28 2.60 9.08
N GLY A 178 8.79 1.43 9.47
CA GLY A 178 7.99 0.19 9.57
C GLY A 178 7.77 -0.54 8.24
N ARG A 179 8.25 0.02 7.12
CA ARG A 179 8.15 -0.54 5.75
C ARG A 179 6.71 -0.80 5.28
N SER A 180 5.76 0.00 5.76
CA SER A 180 4.35 -0.09 5.35
C SER A 180 4.10 0.47 3.97
N LEU A 181 4.84 1.50 3.57
CA LEU A 181 4.70 2.17 2.29
C LEU A 181 6.01 2.12 1.50
N PHE A 182 5.87 2.01 0.19
CA PHE A 182 6.91 2.21 -0.80
C PHE A 182 6.74 3.58 -1.43
N VAL A 183 7.80 4.38 -1.49
CA VAL A 183 7.77 5.74 -2.01
C VAL A 183 8.82 5.88 -3.12
N LYS A 184 8.39 6.38 -4.28
CA LYS A 184 9.17 6.56 -5.50
C LYS A 184 9.18 8.04 -5.85
N SER A 185 10.34 8.69 -5.79
CA SER A 185 10.46 10.09 -6.24
C SER A 185 10.21 10.18 -7.75
N GLN A 186 9.93 11.36 -8.27
CA GLN A 186 10.06 11.63 -9.71
C GLN A 186 11.49 11.33 -10.19
N ALA A 187 11.62 10.99 -11.46
CA ALA A 187 12.92 10.81 -12.11
C ALA A 187 13.56 12.18 -12.44
N ILE A 188 14.88 12.25 -12.31
CA ILE A 188 15.69 13.39 -12.78
C ILE A 188 16.58 12.91 -13.93
N MET A 189 16.24 13.28 -15.16
CA MET A 189 16.97 12.84 -16.37
C MET A 189 17.68 14.04 -17.01
N ALA A 190 19.01 13.97 -17.14
CA ALA A 190 19.83 15.06 -17.65
C ALA A 190 19.52 16.43 -17.01
N SER A 191 19.30 16.44 -15.69
CA SER A 191 18.91 17.60 -14.86
C SER A 191 17.49 18.14 -15.06
N ILE A 192 16.65 17.48 -15.86
CA ILE A 192 15.23 17.79 -15.97
C ILE A 192 14.43 16.89 -15.03
N ALA A 193 13.51 17.52 -14.29
CA ALA A 193 12.51 16.84 -13.50
C ALA A 193 11.40 16.30 -14.42
N MET A 194 11.26 14.98 -14.46
CA MET A 194 10.18 14.33 -15.19
C MET A 194 8.88 14.38 -14.38
N ARG A 195 7.74 14.23 -15.05
CA ARG A 195 6.43 14.04 -14.38
C ARG A 195 5.96 12.59 -14.48
N ASP A 196 6.91 11.67 -14.41
CA ASP A 196 6.65 10.22 -14.38
C ASP A 196 5.76 9.82 -13.19
N TRP A 197 5.81 10.56 -12.08
CA TRP A 197 4.86 10.42 -10.96
C TRP A 197 3.40 10.58 -11.38
N ALA A 198 3.08 11.47 -12.32
CA ALA A 198 1.72 11.67 -12.81
C ALA A 198 1.28 10.50 -13.69
N VAL A 199 2.20 9.97 -14.50
CA VAL A 199 1.95 8.80 -15.35
C VAL A 199 1.71 7.55 -14.51
N GLU A 200 2.45 7.35 -13.41
CA GLU A 200 2.21 6.27 -12.45
C GLU A 200 0.78 6.31 -11.89
N ILE A 201 0.29 7.50 -11.53
CA ILE A 201 -1.08 7.69 -11.04
C ILE A 201 -2.09 7.38 -12.15
N ILE A 202 -1.93 7.98 -13.34
CA ILE A 202 -2.81 7.75 -14.50
C ILE A 202 -2.88 6.27 -14.85
N ALA A 203 -1.74 5.58 -14.94
CA ALA A 203 -1.69 4.16 -15.26
C ALA A 203 -2.38 3.31 -14.19
N SER A 204 -2.12 3.58 -12.91
CA SER A 204 -2.75 2.82 -11.82
C SER A 204 -4.26 3.03 -11.73
N ASP A 205 -4.75 4.23 -12.07
CA ASP A 205 -6.18 4.54 -12.14
C ASP A 205 -6.86 3.88 -13.35
N ILE A 206 -6.25 3.94 -14.54
CA ILE A 206 -6.73 3.21 -15.72
C ILE A 206 -6.81 1.72 -15.43
N ALA A 207 -5.76 1.15 -14.83
CA ALA A 207 -5.75 -0.25 -14.43
C ALA A 207 -6.91 -0.57 -13.47
N ASN A 208 -7.18 0.30 -12.50
CA ASN A 208 -8.31 0.15 -11.58
C ASN A 208 -9.66 0.20 -12.32
N GLN A 209 -9.85 1.14 -13.26
CA GLN A 209 -11.04 1.22 -14.11
C GLN A 209 -11.28 -0.06 -14.92
N LEU A 210 -10.21 -0.74 -15.36
CA LEU A 210 -10.27 -1.96 -16.16
C LEU A 210 -10.23 -3.26 -15.34
N GLY A 211 -10.10 -3.19 -14.02
CA GLY A 211 -9.93 -4.35 -13.16
C GLY A 211 -8.61 -5.10 -13.38
N ILE A 212 -7.58 -4.40 -13.88
CA ILE A 212 -6.24 -4.92 -14.06
C ILE A 212 -5.49 -4.84 -12.70
N PRO A 213 -4.94 -5.95 -12.19
CA PRO A 213 -4.15 -5.94 -10.95
C PRO A 213 -2.87 -5.10 -11.10
N CYS A 214 -2.89 -3.88 -10.58
CA CYS A 214 -1.79 -2.91 -10.63
C CYS A 214 -1.58 -2.29 -9.25
N VAL A 215 -0.31 -2.00 -8.93
CA VAL A 215 0.04 -1.22 -7.73
C VAL A 215 -0.64 0.14 -7.82
N GLN A 216 -1.43 0.46 -6.81
CA GLN A 216 -2.15 1.73 -6.72
C GLN A 216 -1.22 2.82 -6.20
N GLN A 217 -1.10 3.91 -6.96
CA GLN A 217 -0.15 4.99 -6.71
C GLN A 217 -0.89 6.27 -6.33
N LYS A 218 -0.39 6.97 -5.31
CA LYS A 218 -0.93 8.25 -4.84
C LYS A 218 0.15 9.32 -4.80
N HIS A 219 -0.20 10.56 -5.10
CA HIS A 219 0.74 11.69 -5.11
C HIS A 219 1.21 12.03 -3.71
N CYS A 220 2.51 12.29 -3.55
CA CYS A 220 3.12 12.80 -2.33
C CYS A 220 4.37 13.62 -2.65
N ILE A 221 4.97 14.19 -1.61
CA ILE A 221 6.26 14.86 -1.65
C ILE A 221 7.34 13.98 -1.03
N PHE A 222 8.42 13.75 -1.78
CA PHE A 222 9.62 13.05 -1.30
C PHE A 222 10.65 14.09 -0.85
N ALA A 223 10.96 14.15 0.44
CA ALA A 223 11.95 15.06 1.01
C ALA A 223 13.25 14.33 1.33
N TYR A 224 14.36 14.74 0.69
CA TYR A 224 15.68 14.14 0.91
C TYR A 224 16.80 15.16 0.73
N GLY A 225 17.76 15.17 1.66
CA GLY A 225 18.94 16.04 1.58
C GLY A 225 18.60 17.55 1.54
N GLY A 226 17.49 17.96 2.17
CA GLY A 226 17.00 19.34 2.15
C GLY A 226 16.31 19.77 0.86
N ARG A 227 16.05 18.84 -0.06
CA ARG A 227 15.27 19.05 -1.30
C ARG A 227 13.95 18.32 -1.22
N LYS A 228 12.96 18.80 -1.98
CA LYS A 228 11.64 18.20 -2.14
C LYS A 228 11.43 17.87 -3.62
N PHE A 229 10.80 16.73 -3.87
CA PHE A 229 10.49 16.22 -5.20
C PHE A 229 9.03 15.77 -5.23
N ASP A 230 8.33 15.92 -6.35
CA ASP A 230 7.08 15.18 -6.53
C ASP A 230 7.38 13.68 -6.56
N ALA A 231 6.41 12.89 -6.13
CA ALA A 231 6.60 11.47 -5.91
C ALA A 231 5.26 10.73 -5.89
N VAL A 232 5.35 9.40 -5.96
CA VAL A 232 4.23 8.51 -5.66
C VAL A 232 4.53 7.62 -4.49
N TYR A 233 3.49 7.24 -3.76
CA TYR A 233 3.55 6.20 -2.75
C TYR A 233 2.48 5.13 -2.96
N SER A 234 2.81 3.91 -2.55
CA SER A 234 1.92 2.76 -2.54
C SER A 234 2.11 1.94 -1.26
N SER A 235 1.21 1.01 -1.00
CA SER A 235 1.49 -0.07 -0.04
C SER A 235 2.76 -0.82 -0.44
N ASN A 236 3.57 -1.21 0.54
CA ASN A 236 4.72 -2.06 0.28
C ASN A 236 4.27 -3.47 -0.12
N PHE A 237 4.71 -3.92 -1.29
CA PHE A 237 4.32 -5.19 -1.90
C PHE A 237 5.43 -6.26 -1.85
N GLU A 238 6.59 -5.96 -1.22
CA GLU A 238 7.70 -6.91 -1.01
C GLU A 238 7.79 -7.42 0.46
N LEU A 239 6.67 -7.45 1.18
CA LEU A 239 6.63 -7.90 2.57
C LEU A 239 6.70 -9.43 2.68
N ASP A 240 6.85 -9.98 3.89
CA ASP A 240 6.56 -11.39 4.19
C ASP A 240 7.34 -12.46 3.42
N GLY A 241 8.60 -12.18 3.10
CA GLY A 241 9.48 -13.12 2.41
C GLY A 241 9.29 -13.13 0.89
N TYR A 242 8.45 -12.24 0.35
CA TYR A 242 8.37 -12.02 -1.09
C TYR A 242 9.61 -11.26 -1.60
N THR A 243 10.27 -11.84 -2.60
CA THR A 243 11.36 -11.21 -3.35
C THR A 243 10.99 -11.17 -4.81
N PHE A 244 11.07 -10.00 -5.43
CA PHE A 244 10.82 -9.87 -6.86
C PHE A 244 12.00 -10.46 -7.63
N LEU A 245 11.73 -11.43 -8.50
CA LEU A 245 12.66 -11.94 -9.50
C LEU A 245 12.23 -11.40 -10.86
N SER A 246 13.10 -10.61 -11.46
CA SER A 246 12.83 -10.07 -12.79
C SER A 246 12.76 -11.17 -13.83
N PHE A 247 12.05 -10.91 -14.92
CA PHE A 247 12.01 -11.83 -16.06
C PHE A 247 13.42 -12.09 -16.62
N GLU A 248 14.29 -11.08 -16.68
CA GLU A 248 15.69 -11.27 -17.07
C GLU A 248 16.43 -12.24 -16.13
N SER A 249 16.31 -12.06 -14.82
CA SER A 249 16.93 -12.96 -13.84
C SER A 249 16.41 -14.40 -13.96
N LEU A 250 15.11 -14.57 -14.20
CA LEU A 250 14.50 -15.89 -14.40
C LEU A 250 15.00 -16.56 -15.70
N LEU A 251 15.19 -15.79 -16.77
CA LEU A 251 15.74 -16.28 -18.03
C LEU A 251 17.21 -16.71 -17.90
N GLU A 252 18.01 -15.96 -17.12
CA GLU A 252 19.42 -16.27 -16.86
C GLU A 252 19.60 -17.66 -16.22
N GLU A 253 18.70 -18.07 -15.31
CA GLU A 253 18.70 -19.40 -14.70
C GLU A 253 18.52 -20.54 -15.72
N LYS A 254 17.79 -20.27 -16.81
CA LYS A 254 17.59 -21.22 -17.92
C LYS A 254 18.57 -21.02 -19.09
N HIS A 255 19.54 -20.10 -18.97
CA HIS A 255 20.49 -19.76 -20.03
C HIS A 255 19.83 -19.38 -21.37
N ILE A 256 18.73 -18.64 -21.31
CA ILE A 256 17.99 -18.11 -22.47
C ILE A 256 17.94 -16.58 -22.41
N SER A 257 17.76 -15.89 -23.54
CA SER A 257 17.67 -14.43 -23.58
C SER A 257 16.64 -13.92 -24.56
N THR A 258 16.00 -12.78 -24.25
CA THR A 258 15.20 -12.02 -25.22
C THR A 258 16.07 -11.33 -26.29
N LYS A 259 17.40 -11.35 -26.13
CA LYS A 259 18.35 -10.86 -27.14
C LYS A 259 18.73 -11.94 -28.16
N ASP A 260 18.26 -13.17 -27.98
CA ASP A 260 18.56 -14.27 -28.88
C ASP A 260 17.81 -14.11 -30.21
N ASP A 261 18.46 -14.51 -31.31
CA ASP A 261 17.94 -14.46 -32.68
C ASP A 261 16.53 -15.05 -32.83
N PHE A 262 16.21 -16.10 -32.07
CA PHE A 262 14.91 -16.75 -32.17
C PHE A 262 13.79 -15.85 -31.62
N PHE A 263 14.03 -15.12 -30.53
CA PHE A 263 13.05 -14.23 -29.92
C PHE A 263 12.87 -12.97 -30.78
N LEU A 264 13.96 -12.43 -31.32
CA LEU A 264 13.92 -11.24 -32.17
C LEU A 264 13.14 -11.47 -33.47
N LYS A 265 13.08 -12.72 -33.96
CA LYS A 265 12.33 -13.10 -35.17
C LYS A 265 10.85 -13.38 -34.93
N MET A 266 10.42 -13.50 -33.66
CA MET A 266 9.01 -13.71 -33.32
C MET A 266 8.20 -12.44 -33.61
N ASN A 267 6.95 -12.63 -34.03
CA ASN A 267 5.98 -11.53 -34.02
C ASN A 267 5.53 -11.19 -32.60
N SER A 268 4.81 -10.10 -32.45
CA SER A 268 4.48 -9.52 -31.14
C SER A 268 3.55 -10.40 -30.28
N ILE A 269 2.62 -11.13 -30.90
CA ILE A 269 1.80 -12.13 -30.20
C ILE A 269 2.63 -13.34 -29.78
N GLU A 270 3.52 -13.82 -30.65
CA GLU A 270 4.43 -14.92 -30.32
C GLU A 270 5.36 -14.56 -29.16
N LYS A 271 5.91 -13.33 -29.13
CA LYS A 271 6.70 -12.83 -28.01
C LYS A 271 5.90 -12.79 -26.71
N LEU A 272 4.65 -12.30 -26.74
CA LEU A 272 3.77 -12.28 -25.57
C LEU A 272 3.54 -13.69 -25.01
N LYS A 273 3.12 -14.62 -25.87
CA LYS A 273 2.88 -16.02 -25.51
C LYS A 273 4.15 -16.71 -25.05
N TRP A 274 5.29 -16.40 -25.65
CA TRP A 274 6.59 -16.93 -25.23
C TRP A 274 6.96 -16.44 -23.83
N CYS A 275 6.82 -15.15 -23.53
CA CYS A 275 7.06 -14.61 -22.19
C CYS A 275 6.13 -15.26 -21.15
N ALA A 276 4.84 -15.36 -21.46
CA ALA A 276 3.84 -16.02 -20.61
C ALA A 276 4.21 -17.49 -20.34
N LYS A 277 4.65 -18.22 -21.36
CA LYS A 277 5.10 -19.60 -21.24
C LYS A 277 6.32 -19.72 -20.33
N GLN A 278 7.32 -18.83 -20.47
CA GLN A 278 8.50 -18.86 -19.62
C GLN A 278 8.14 -18.60 -18.14
N LEU A 279 7.30 -17.59 -17.87
CA LEU A 279 6.80 -17.30 -16.52
C LEU A 279 6.03 -18.51 -15.93
N SER A 280 5.14 -19.11 -16.72
CA SER A 280 4.37 -20.28 -16.32
C SER A 280 5.26 -21.46 -15.95
N GLU A 281 6.23 -21.81 -16.80
CA GLU A 281 7.14 -22.94 -16.57
C GLU A 281 8.09 -22.71 -15.39
N MET A 282 8.62 -21.50 -15.23
CA MET A 282 9.57 -21.16 -14.16
C MET A 282 8.88 -21.04 -12.81
N GLY A 283 7.69 -20.42 -12.79
CA GLY A 283 6.92 -20.22 -11.57
C GLY A 283 6.07 -21.41 -11.17
N ASN A 284 5.94 -22.43 -12.03
CA ASN A 284 4.91 -23.47 -11.89
C ASN A 284 3.50 -22.85 -11.72
N ILE A 285 3.22 -21.83 -12.53
CA ILE A 285 1.96 -21.07 -12.53
C ILE A 285 1.14 -21.50 -13.76
N PRO A 286 -0.19 -21.64 -13.68
CA PRO A 286 -1.02 -21.93 -14.85
C PRO A 286 -0.73 -20.98 -16.02
N TYR A 287 -0.66 -21.53 -17.23
CA TYR A 287 -0.32 -20.75 -18.41
C TYR A 287 -1.33 -19.63 -18.65
N GLU A 288 -2.62 -19.90 -18.43
CA GLU A 288 -3.70 -18.93 -18.60
C GLU A 288 -3.56 -17.72 -17.67
N GLU A 289 -3.05 -17.92 -16.45
CA GLU A 289 -2.77 -16.82 -15.52
C GLU A 289 -1.58 -15.99 -15.97
N SER A 290 -0.51 -16.64 -16.43
CA SER A 290 0.69 -15.97 -16.94
C SER A 290 0.42 -15.22 -18.25
N GLU A 291 -0.39 -15.79 -19.14
CA GLU A 291 -0.83 -15.16 -20.38
C GLU A 291 -1.72 -13.96 -20.10
N LYS A 292 -2.68 -14.10 -19.17
CA LYS A 292 -3.52 -12.97 -18.74
C LYS A 292 -2.69 -11.85 -18.12
N TYR A 293 -1.66 -12.17 -17.34
CA TYR A 293 -0.74 -11.17 -16.80
C TYR A 293 0.01 -10.41 -17.90
N MET A 294 0.58 -11.13 -18.88
CA MET A 294 1.27 -10.49 -20.01
C MET A 294 0.30 -9.68 -20.88
N LEU A 295 -0.94 -10.13 -21.06
CA LEU A 295 -1.99 -9.38 -21.76
C LEU A 295 -2.35 -8.09 -21.02
N ASN A 296 -2.60 -8.17 -19.70
CA ASN A 296 -2.88 -7.01 -18.86
C ASN A 296 -1.74 -5.97 -18.92
N LEU A 297 -0.50 -6.45 -18.84
CA LEU A 297 0.72 -5.63 -18.93
C LEU A 297 0.76 -4.89 -20.28
N SER A 298 0.61 -5.64 -21.37
CA SER A 298 0.67 -5.11 -22.74
C SER A 298 -0.42 -4.09 -23.01
N VAL A 299 -1.66 -4.38 -22.57
CA VAL A 299 -2.80 -3.47 -22.73
C VAL A 299 -2.57 -2.18 -21.96
N LEU A 300 -2.11 -2.27 -20.71
CA LEU A 300 -1.83 -1.07 -19.92
C LEU A 300 -0.70 -0.24 -20.53
N ASP A 301 0.37 -0.90 -20.99
CA ASP A 301 1.49 -0.24 -21.64
C ASP A 301 1.06 0.45 -22.94
N CYS A 302 0.16 -0.15 -23.73
CA CYS A 302 -0.45 0.53 -24.88
C CYS A 302 -1.25 1.76 -24.42
N LEU A 303 -2.10 1.64 -23.41
CA LEU A 303 -2.98 2.73 -22.97
C LEU A 303 -2.23 3.97 -22.48
N VAL A 304 -1.05 3.81 -21.89
CA VAL A 304 -0.23 4.96 -21.46
C VAL A 304 1.00 5.19 -22.35
N GLY A 305 1.22 4.39 -23.39
CA GLY A 305 2.39 4.48 -24.25
C GLY A 305 3.69 4.27 -23.49
N ASN A 306 3.72 3.29 -22.58
CA ASN A 306 4.90 2.99 -21.77
C ASN A 306 6.00 2.37 -22.63
N VAL A 307 7.12 3.08 -22.77
CA VAL A 307 8.25 2.61 -23.60
C VAL A 307 9.26 1.78 -22.83
N ASP A 308 9.22 1.83 -21.50
CA ASP A 308 10.26 1.29 -20.63
C ASP A 308 9.83 -0.02 -19.95
N ARG A 309 8.93 -0.79 -20.58
CA ARG A 309 8.62 -2.17 -20.14
C ARG A 309 9.74 -3.15 -20.55
N HIS A 310 10.93 -2.96 -20.00
CA HIS A 310 12.03 -3.91 -20.19
C HIS A 310 11.85 -5.16 -19.31
N THR A 311 12.65 -6.20 -19.56
CA THR A 311 12.63 -7.50 -18.86
C THR A 311 12.97 -7.43 -17.36
N ARG A 312 13.24 -6.23 -16.82
CA ARG A 312 13.39 -5.99 -15.37
C ARG A 312 12.14 -5.41 -14.70
N ASN A 313 11.15 -4.97 -15.49
CA ASN A 313 9.93 -4.32 -15.01
C ASN A 313 8.70 -5.25 -15.06
N PHE A 314 8.93 -6.56 -15.20
CA PHE A 314 7.95 -7.64 -15.00
C PHE A 314 8.71 -8.93 -14.66
N GLY A 315 8.02 -9.92 -14.07
CA GLY A 315 8.65 -11.13 -13.54
C GLY A 315 7.74 -11.87 -12.58
N LEU A 316 8.32 -12.53 -11.57
CA LEU A 316 7.61 -13.28 -10.55
C LEU A 316 8.04 -12.85 -9.15
N PHE A 317 7.13 -12.95 -8.19
CA PHE A 317 7.46 -12.94 -6.77
C PHE A 317 7.80 -14.34 -6.29
N PHE A 318 8.95 -14.52 -5.66
CA PHE A 318 9.29 -15.74 -4.93
C PHE A 318 9.08 -15.52 -3.44
N ASN A 319 8.26 -16.36 -2.81
CA ASN A 319 8.06 -16.34 -1.37
C ASN A 319 8.99 -17.35 -0.69
N SER A 320 10.01 -16.85 0.02
CA SER A 320 11.00 -17.70 0.69
C SER A 320 10.45 -18.51 1.86
N ILE A 321 9.27 -18.17 2.39
CA ILE A 321 8.66 -18.86 3.55
C ILE A 321 8.02 -20.17 3.12
N ASN A 322 7.26 -20.18 2.02
CA ASN A 322 6.58 -21.37 1.51
C ASN A 322 7.22 -21.96 0.24
N GLY A 323 8.18 -21.26 -0.38
CA GLY A 323 8.89 -21.72 -1.58
C GLY A 323 8.07 -21.57 -2.87
N GLU A 324 7.02 -20.76 -2.88
CA GLU A 324 6.11 -20.63 -4.02
C GLU A 324 6.37 -19.35 -4.82
N TYR A 325 6.10 -19.43 -6.13
CA TYR A 325 6.09 -18.27 -7.01
C TYR A 325 4.68 -17.72 -7.19
N GLN A 326 4.58 -16.40 -7.39
CA GLN A 326 3.32 -15.71 -7.63
C GLN A 326 3.49 -14.60 -8.67
N ILE A 327 2.43 -14.32 -9.40
CA ILE A 327 2.38 -13.18 -10.33
C ILE A 327 2.30 -11.89 -9.51
N PRO A 328 3.20 -10.92 -9.72
CA PRO A 328 3.13 -9.63 -9.06
C PRO A 328 1.99 -8.78 -9.63
N LEU A 329 1.55 -7.78 -8.85
CA LEU A 329 0.80 -6.66 -9.43
C LEU A 329 1.67 -5.97 -10.49
N ILE A 330 1.05 -5.34 -11.50
CA ILE A 330 1.79 -4.50 -12.44
C ILE A 330 2.30 -3.23 -11.72
N PHE A 331 3.53 -2.82 -11.99
CA PHE A 331 4.18 -1.65 -11.41
C PHE A 331 5.19 -1.03 -12.39
N ASP A 332 5.81 0.11 -12.04
CA ASP A 332 6.78 0.84 -12.88
C ASP A 332 6.19 1.23 -14.24
N ASN A 333 5.16 2.08 -14.21
CA ASN A 333 4.46 2.56 -15.42
C ASN A 333 4.86 3.99 -15.81
N GLY A 334 5.77 4.62 -15.07
CA GLY A 334 6.04 6.06 -15.13
C GLY A 334 6.59 6.57 -16.47
N MET A 335 7.14 5.71 -17.32
CA MET A 335 7.79 6.07 -18.58
C MET A 335 6.82 6.06 -19.79
N GLY A 336 5.58 6.50 -19.56
CA GLY A 336 4.54 6.67 -20.58
C GLY A 336 4.24 8.13 -20.89
N LEU A 337 3.28 8.38 -21.79
CA LEU A 337 2.73 9.70 -22.12
C LEU A 337 3.80 10.78 -22.38
N PHE A 338 4.90 10.36 -23.02
CA PHE A 338 6.07 11.18 -23.35
C PHE A 338 6.85 11.74 -22.13
N GLU A 339 6.64 11.22 -20.92
CA GLU A 339 7.44 11.54 -19.72
C GLU A 339 8.65 10.58 -19.56
N HIS A 340 9.24 10.17 -20.68
CA HIS A 340 10.49 9.38 -20.73
C HIS A 340 11.57 10.01 -21.63
N ASP A 341 11.19 10.98 -22.49
CA ASP A 341 12.07 11.51 -23.52
C ASP A 341 12.54 12.92 -23.16
N TYR A 342 13.83 13.08 -22.85
CA TYR A 342 14.45 14.40 -22.70
C TYR A 342 14.33 15.24 -23.99
N TYR A 343 14.26 14.58 -25.15
CA TYR A 343 14.10 15.22 -26.45
C TYR A 343 12.64 15.58 -26.76
N ARG A 344 11.68 15.32 -25.86
CA ARG A 344 10.29 15.79 -26.01
C ARG A 344 10.21 17.27 -26.38
N ASP A 345 11.05 18.08 -25.76
CA ASP A 345 11.08 19.53 -25.99
C ASP A 345 11.69 19.91 -27.36
N ASN A 346 12.29 18.95 -28.07
CA ASN A 346 12.85 19.11 -29.41
C ASN A 346 11.95 18.57 -30.53
N TYR A 347 10.89 17.82 -30.24
CA TYR A 347 9.92 17.40 -31.26
C TYR A 347 8.95 18.54 -31.57
N HIS A 348 8.68 18.76 -32.86
CA HIS A 348 7.79 19.81 -33.31
C HIS A 348 6.36 19.31 -33.53
N THR A 349 6.19 18.00 -33.74
CA THR A 349 4.90 17.37 -34.02
C THR A 349 4.69 16.11 -33.19
N PHE A 350 3.43 15.72 -33.02
CA PHE A 350 3.07 14.48 -32.32
C PHE A 350 3.60 13.26 -33.09
N GLU A 351 3.54 13.29 -34.41
CA GLU A 351 4.00 12.23 -35.31
C GLU A 351 5.52 12.02 -35.20
N GLU A 352 6.30 13.10 -35.07
CA GLU A 352 7.75 13.00 -34.81
C GLU A 352 8.04 12.33 -33.46
N ALA A 353 7.30 12.70 -32.42
CA ALA A 353 7.47 12.13 -31.09
C ALA A 353 7.10 10.63 -31.07
N MET A 354 6.01 10.25 -31.75
CA MET A 354 5.55 8.85 -31.84
C MET A 354 6.54 7.90 -32.51
N ASN A 355 7.43 8.39 -33.38
CA ASN A 355 8.50 7.56 -33.96
C ASN A 355 9.50 7.00 -32.92
N ASN A 356 9.40 7.41 -31.66
CA ASN A 356 10.25 6.93 -30.57
C ASN A 356 9.45 6.17 -29.50
N VAL A 357 8.15 5.94 -29.72
CA VAL A 357 7.28 5.26 -28.77
C VAL A 357 7.00 3.85 -29.26
N TYR A 358 7.60 2.87 -28.58
CA TYR A 358 7.41 1.46 -28.88
C TYR A 358 7.16 0.68 -27.59
N VAL A 359 6.23 -0.27 -27.62
CA VAL A 359 5.93 -1.13 -26.47
C VAL A 359 6.96 -2.25 -26.40
N SER A 360 7.79 -2.22 -25.37
CA SER A 360 8.76 -3.27 -25.07
C SER A 360 8.08 -4.48 -24.41
N PRO A 361 8.58 -5.73 -24.61
CA PRO A 361 9.66 -6.15 -25.51
C PRO A 361 9.19 -6.46 -26.94
N TYR A 362 7.98 -6.00 -27.31
CA TYR A 362 7.33 -6.35 -28.58
C TYR A 362 7.94 -5.61 -29.76
N GLY A 363 8.30 -4.33 -29.56
CA GLY A 363 8.87 -3.46 -30.59
C GLY A 363 7.82 -2.90 -31.55
N GLU A 364 6.59 -2.75 -31.07
CA GLU A 364 5.45 -2.27 -31.86
C GLU A 364 5.02 -0.87 -31.43
N ASP A 365 4.43 -0.13 -32.36
CA ASP A 365 3.68 1.08 -32.02
C ASP A 365 2.49 0.71 -31.09
N PRO A 366 2.23 1.49 -30.02
CA PRO A 366 1.16 1.20 -29.07
C PRO A 366 -0.25 1.05 -29.68
N PHE A 367 -0.58 1.85 -30.70
CA PHE A 367 -1.88 1.84 -31.36
C PHE A 367 -2.03 0.58 -32.20
N ASP A 368 -1.02 0.30 -33.02
CA ASP A 368 -1.00 -0.91 -33.86
C ASP A 368 -1.01 -2.18 -32.99
N PHE A 369 -0.24 -2.18 -31.90
CA PHE A 369 -0.18 -3.34 -31.03
C PHE A 369 -1.50 -3.60 -30.31
N LEU A 370 -2.21 -2.56 -29.90
CA LEU A 370 -3.53 -2.72 -29.29
C LEU A 370 -4.53 -3.34 -30.27
N GLU A 371 -4.50 -2.96 -31.55
CA GLU A 371 -5.32 -3.64 -32.56
C GLU A 371 -4.94 -5.11 -32.73
N ILE A 372 -3.64 -5.42 -32.76
CA ILE A 372 -3.12 -6.79 -32.84
C ILE A 372 -3.62 -7.62 -31.65
N LEU A 373 -3.53 -7.08 -30.43
CA LEU A 373 -4.04 -7.71 -29.21
C LEU A 373 -5.56 -7.91 -29.30
N ASN A 374 -6.32 -6.93 -29.80
CA ASN A 374 -7.77 -7.08 -29.94
C ASN A 374 -8.16 -8.17 -30.93
N ARG A 375 -7.45 -8.28 -32.07
CA ARG A 375 -7.72 -9.33 -33.06
C ARG A 375 -7.50 -10.73 -32.48
N GLU A 376 -6.46 -10.90 -31.68
CA GLU A 376 -6.11 -12.19 -31.08
C GLU A 376 -6.98 -12.54 -29.85
N TYR A 377 -7.15 -11.60 -28.92
CA TYR A 377 -7.72 -11.86 -27.60
C TYR A 377 -9.12 -11.29 -27.38
N LYS A 378 -9.65 -10.50 -28.30
CA LYS A 378 -10.93 -9.78 -28.11
C LYS A 378 -10.91 -8.94 -26.84
N VAL A 379 -9.88 -8.10 -26.69
CA VAL A 379 -9.60 -7.35 -25.46
C VAL A 379 -10.80 -6.52 -24.98
N LYS A 380 -11.64 -6.02 -25.89
CA LYS A 380 -12.86 -5.28 -25.55
C LYS A 380 -13.93 -6.12 -24.84
N GLU A 381 -13.94 -7.43 -25.06
CA GLU A 381 -14.82 -8.36 -24.33
C GLU A 381 -14.25 -8.71 -22.95
N ILE A 382 -12.92 -8.75 -22.83
CA ILE A 382 -12.21 -9.08 -21.59
C ILE A 382 -12.33 -7.92 -20.59
N TYR A 383 -12.03 -6.69 -21.03
CA TYR A 383 -12.06 -5.52 -20.18
C TYR A 383 -13.40 -4.80 -20.33
N LYS A 384 -14.23 -4.85 -19.29
CA LYS A 384 -15.53 -4.15 -19.25
C LYS A 384 -15.32 -2.70 -18.81
N GLY A 385 -16.17 -1.79 -19.28
CA GLY A 385 -16.11 -0.36 -18.93
C GLY A 385 -15.23 0.50 -19.85
N VAL A 386 -14.70 -0.07 -20.94
CA VAL A 386 -13.64 0.63 -21.67
C VAL A 386 -14.10 1.82 -22.50
N ASN A 387 -15.36 1.85 -22.95
CA ASN A 387 -15.92 3.03 -23.62
C ASN A 387 -15.97 4.27 -22.70
N GLU A 388 -15.67 4.08 -21.41
CA GLU A 388 -15.73 5.08 -20.35
C GLU A 388 -14.37 5.32 -19.69
N ILE A 389 -13.24 4.81 -20.24
CA ILE A 389 -11.91 5.15 -19.68
C ILE A 389 -11.77 6.65 -19.64
N LYS A 390 -11.47 7.16 -18.45
CA LYS A 390 -11.15 8.56 -18.21
C LYS A 390 -9.71 8.67 -17.76
N TYR A 391 -8.92 9.44 -18.49
CA TYR A 391 -7.61 9.85 -18.03
C TYR A 391 -7.79 10.94 -16.97
N ILE A 392 -7.14 10.78 -15.82
CA ILE A 392 -7.12 11.81 -14.79
C ILE A 392 -6.40 13.05 -15.36
N ASP A 393 -7.00 14.22 -15.17
CA ASP A 393 -6.51 15.49 -15.70
C ASP A 393 -5.35 16.09 -14.88
N ILE A 394 -4.28 15.32 -14.68
CA ILE A 394 -3.08 15.73 -13.94
C ILE A 394 -1.86 15.96 -14.84
N LEU A 395 -1.84 15.41 -16.06
CA LEU A 395 -0.77 15.60 -17.03
C LEU A 395 -1.28 16.37 -18.26
N ASN A 396 -1.05 17.68 -18.26
CA ASN A 396 -1.62 18.61 -19.25
C ASN A 396 -0.63 19.05 -20.33
N THR A 397 0.07 18.09 -20.95
CA THR A 397 0.93 18.38 -22.11
C THR A 397 0.15 18.22 -23.42
N PRO A 398 0.50 18.98 -24.47
CA PRO A 398 -0.11 18.79 -25.78
C PRO A 398 0.00 17.36 -26.32
N PHE A 399 1.16 16.71 -26.14
CA PHE A 399 1.37 15.34 -26.62
C PHE A 399 0.63 14.29 -25.78
N ALA A 400 0.59 14.41 -24.45
CA ALA A 400 -0.20 13.51 -23.61
C ALA A 400 -1.69 13.60 -23.97
N LYS A 401 -2.24 14.81 -24.08
CA LYS A 401 -3.64 15.02 -24.46
C LYS A 401 -3.98 14.49 -25.85
N GLU A 402 -3.09 14.65 -26.80
CA GLU A 402 -3.28 14.08 -28.13
C GLU A 402 -3.21 12.55 -28.14
N TYR A 403 -2.31 11.96 -27.34
CA TYR A 403 -2.23 10.51 -27.13
C TYR A 403 -3.51 9.95 -26.52
N GLU A 404 -3.95 10.54 -25.40
CA GLU A 404 -5.20 10.19 -24.71
C GLU A 404 -6.38 10.20 -25.68
N ARG A 405 -6.53 11.29 -26.44
CA ARG A 405 -7.61 11.44 -27.43
C ARG A 405 -7.56 10.34 -28.49
N ARG A 406 -6.41 10.12 -29.14
CA ARG A 406 -6.28 9.11 -30.19
C ARG A 406 -6.49 7.70 -29.64
N MET A 407 -6.01 7.41 -28.43
CA MET A 407 -6.11 6.09 -27.82
C MET A 407 -7.55 5.78 -27.41
N SER A 408 -8.26 6.77 -26.84
CA SER A 408 -9.70 6.67 -26.58
C SER A 408 -10.51 6.44 -27.87
N GLU A 409 -10.18 7.15 -28.95
CA GLU A 409 -10.83 6.96 -30.25
C GLU A 409 -10.56 5.58 -30.87
N LEU A 410 -9.33 5.09 -30.77
CA LEU A 410 -8.98 3.75 -31.23
C LEU A 410 -9.76 2.70 -30.46
N TRP A 411 -9.74 2.76 -29.13
CA TRP A 411 -10.38 1.74 -28.32
C TRP A 411 -11.89 1.65 -28.59
N GLN A 412 -12.57 2.79 -28.76
CA GLN A 412 -13.99 2.82 -29.11
C GLN A 412 -14.28 2.08 -30.43
N LYS A 413 -13.34 2.11 -31.38
CA LYS A 413 -13.44 1.49 -32.71
C LYS A 413 -12.99 0.03 -32.76
N LEU A 414 -12.40 -0.52 -31.69
CA LEU A 414 -12.06 -1.94 -31.64
C LEU A 414 -13.32 -2.79 -31.76
N ASP A 415 -13.30 -3.74 -32.71
CA ASP A 415 -14.40 -4.66 -33.00
C ASP A 415 -14.33 -5.96 -32.20
#